data_AF-A0A173TGT0-F1
#
_entry.id   AF-A0A173TGT0-F1
#
_cell.length_a   1.000
_cell.length_b   1.000
_cell.length_c   1.000
_cell.angle_alpha   90.00
_cell.angle_beta   90.00
_cell.angle_gamma   90.00
#
_symmetry.space_group_name_H-M   'P 1'
#
loop_
_entity.id
_entity.type
_entity.pdbx_description
1 polymer ?
#
loop_
_entity_poly.entity_id
_entity_poly.type
_entity_poly.pdbx_seq_one_letter_code
_entity_poly.pdbx_strand_id
1 'polypeptide(L)'
;MKRLTIYCLTCLIGVSLLFAQQGVTQCGTPTGQPKFPIETYQELPDPSSPSDKDWAAVTIPQISWGTIDTRYAKHRLPQLKKQQLTTLKGWRGERVNAQAVVWTGTEVKDLNFSFTDFKDKKGNSLSDEAFKAGFIRYVMTDELNKDGRGACGHRQAVDYDSLLVADPIDTNLKSMSVPARTVQPIWVQCWIPQSATPGTYKGALLVKDGSRLLQQLNLEILVSSRELPAPSEWAYHLDLWQSPFAVARYYQVPLWSQEHLDAMRPLMKMLADAGQKIITATLTHKPWNGQTEDYFETMVTWMKRADGTWAFDYTVFDRWVEFMMSVGIDQQINCYSMVPWELSFQYFDQATNSLKFVKTAPGEPAYEEMWVAMLTSFSKHLREKGWFDICAIAMDERPMDVMQKTLKVIRKADPEFKVSLAGNYHTEIEPDLYDYCIVIGQNFPEEVRLRRAAENKRTTYYTCCTEAHPNTFTFSDPAEAAWVSFYSSKKHLDGYLRWAYNSWPLEPLLDSRFRTWAAGDTYLVYPGARSCIRFERLIEGIQAHEKITILRQEFEKKGNKAGLKKIEKMLAPFNLGNMPEIPAAVTVNRANQILNSF
;
A
#
# COMPACT_ATOMS: atom_id res chain seq x y z
N MET A 1 -18.77 -41.24 67.80
CA MET A 1 -18.67 -39.82 67.40
C MET A 1 -17.36 -39.59 66.66
N LYS A 2 -17.35 -38.69 65.70
CA LYS A 2 -16.63 -38.78 64.41
C LYS A 2 -15.11 -38.58 64.51
N ARG A 3 -14.35 -39.45 63.80
CA ARG A 3 -12.97 -39.22 63.37
C ARG A 3 -13.00 -38.31 62.14
N LEU A 4 -12.27 -37.19 62.17
CA LEU A 4 -12.11 -36.30 61.03
C LEU A 4 -10.79 -36.63 60.32
N THR A 5 -10.90 -37.14 59.10
CA THR A 5 -9.77 -37.37 58.19
C THR A 5 -9.52 -36.07 57.42
N ILE A 6 -8.34 -35.48 57.57
CA ILE A 6 -7.88 -34.33 56.77
C ILE A 6 -7.29 -34.87 55.47
N TYR A 7 -7.93 -34.57 54.34
CA TYR A 7 -7.35 -34.78 53.01
C TYR A 7 -6.49 -33.55 52.65
N CYS A 8 -5.17 -33.74 52.56
CA CYS A 8 -4.26 -32.80 51.91
C CYS A 8 -4.49 -32.85 50.40
N LEU A 9 -5.15 -31.83 49.84
CA LEU A 9 -5.22 -31.61 48.40
C LEU A 9 -3.97 -30.80 47.98
N THR A 10 -2.93 -31.49 47.53
CA THR A 10 -1.79 -30.85 46.87
C THR A 10 -2.25 -30.32 45.51
N CYS A 11 -2.49 -29.01 45.42
CA CYS A 11 -2.59 -28.30 44.14
C CYS A 11 -1.21 -28.32 43.46
N LEU A 12 -1.00 -29.31 42.60
CA LEU A 12 -0.04 -29.22 41.50
C LEU A 12 -0.52 -28.09 40.57
N ILE A 13 0.00 -26.89 40.79
CA ILE A 13 0.01 -25.85 39.77
C ILE A 13 0.91 -26.38 38.66
N GLY A 14 0.30 -27.11 37.73
CA GLY A 14 0.91 -27.40 36.44
C GLY A 14 1.11 -26.06 35.75
N VAL A 15 2.31 -25.51 35.83
CA VAL A 15 2.80 -24.54 34.86
C VAL A 15 2.93 -25.31 33.56
N SER A 16 1.80 -25.49 32.85
CA SER A 16 1.86 -25.70 31.42
C SER A 16 2.41 -24.41 30.84
N LEU A 17 3.73 -24.36 30.69
CA LEU A 17 4.38 -23.60 29.64
C LEU A 17 3.61 -23.98 28.36
N LEU A 18 2.60 -23.18 28.03
CA LEU A 18 2.17 -22.99 26.66
C LEU A 18 3.45 -22.59 25.94
N PHE A 19 4.14 -23.56 25.36
CA PHE A 19 5.11 -23.29 24.30
C PHE A 19 4.29 -22.56 23.24
N ALA A 20 4.29 -21.22 23.29
CA ALA A 20 3.75 -20.41 22.22
C ALA A 20 4.42 -20.95 20.95
N GLN A 21 3.62 -21.50 20.04
CA GLN A 21 4.16 -22.11 18.83
C GLN A 21 5.00 -21.04 18.14
N GLN A 22 6.30 -21.31 17.99
CA GLN A 22 7.18 -20.41 17.26
C GLN A 22 6.62 -20.19 15.86
N GLY A 23 6.72 -18.95 15.37
CA GLY A 23 6.34 -18.60 14.02
C GLY A 23 7.26 -19.25 13.00
N VAL A 24 6.73 -19.43 11.80
CA VAL A 24 7.45 -19.93 10.64
C VAL A 24 7.13 -18.99 9.49
N THR A 25 8.12 -18.59 8.71
CA THR A 25 7.92 -17.72 7.54
C THR A 25 7.23 -18.48 6.40
N GLN A 26 6.81 -17.75 5.36
CA GLN A 26 6.26 -18.37 4.15
C GLN A 26 7.18 -19.42 3.53
N CYS A 27 8.49 -19.25 3.69
CA CYS A 27 9.53 -20.14 3.15
C CYS A 27 9.92 -21.28 4.09
N GLY A 28 9.20 -21.48 5.20
CA GLY A 28 9.48 -22.57 6.15
C GLY A 28 10.59 -22.26 7.16
N THR A 29 11.09 -21.02 7.23
CA THR A 29 12.15 -20.65 8.18
C THR A 29 11.56 -20.40 9.57
N PRO A 30 12.04 -21.09 10.63
CA PRO A 30 11.65 -20.77 12.00
C PRO A 30 12.03 -19.35 12.37
N THR A 31 11.08 -18.60 12.94
CA THR A 31 11.26 -17.17 13.27
C THR A 31 11.96 -16.95 14.61
N GLY A 32 12.02 -17.96 15.47
CA GLY A 32 12.57 -17.85 16.83
C GLY A 32 11.71 -17.03 17.81
N GLN A 33 10.51 -16.60 17.42
CA GLN A 33 9.60 -15.77 18.21
C GLN A 33 8.14 -16.24 18.05
N PRO A 34 7.18 -15.73 18.85
CA PRO A 34 5.76 -16.02 18.65
C PRO A 34 5.26 -15.61 17.26
N LYS A 35 4.26 -16.34 16.75
CA LYS A 35 3.57 -16.00 15.49
C LYS A 35 2.94 -14.61 15.55
N PHE A 36 2.93 -13.92 14.40
CA PHE A 36 2.19 -12.67 14.17
C PHE A 36 2.45 -11.54 15.20
N PRO A 37 3.70 -11.09 15.38
CA PRO A 37 4.01 -10.07 16.37
C PRO A 37 3.42 -8.68 16.03
N ILE A 38 2.70 -8.06 16.97
CA ILE A 38 2.03 -6.76 16.72
C ILE A 38 2.91 -5.58 17.19
N GLU A 39 3.29 -5.56 18.47
CA GLU A 39 3.93 -4.41 19.09
C GLU A 39 5.43 -4.34 18.80
N THR A 40 6.15 -5.43 19.07
CA THR A 40 7.60 -5.54 18.87
C THR A 40 7.93 -6.87 18.22
N TYR A 41 8.98 -6.90 17.39
CA TYR A 41 9.43 -8.11 16.70
C TYR A 41 10.93 -8.09 16.48
N GLN A 42 11.52 -9.28 16.40
CA GLN A 42 12.90 -9.49 15.99
C GLN A 42 12.95 -9.72 14.48
N GLU A 43 13.83 -9.02 13.77
CA GLU A 43 14.05 -9.25 12.34
C GLU A 43 14.74 -10.60 12.10
N LEU A 44 14.59 -11.15 10.89
CA LEU A 44 15.36 -12.35 10.51
C LEU A 44 16.87 -12.04 10.47
N PRO A 45 17.73 -13.06 10.68
CA PRO A 45 19.17 -12.91 10.50
C PRO A 45 19.50 -12.39 9.10
N ASP A 46 20.47 -11.49 9.03
CA ASP A 46 21.01 -11.04 7.74
C ASP A 46 21.76 -12.22 7.08
N PRO A 47 21.41 -12.63 5.85
CA PRO A 47 22.15 -13.66 5.12
C PRO A 47 23.60 -13.26 4.81
N SER A 48 23.91 -11.96 4.87
CA SER A 48 25.24 -11.40 4.60
C SER A 48 25.95 -10.98 5.89
N SER A 49 27.25 -11.32 5.98
CA SER A 49 28.11 -10.92 7.10
C SER A 49 28.79 -9.57 6.83
N PRO A 50 28.95 -8.71 7.85
CA PRO A 50 29.71 -7.47 7.72
C PRO A 50 31.21 -7.74 7.49
N SER A 51 31.85 -6.91 6.67
CA SER A 51 33.29 -6.99 6.36
C SER A 51 34.15 -6.43 7.49
N ASP A 52 34.98 -7.27 8.13
CA ASP A 52 35.86 -6.82 9.21
C ASP A 52 36.81 -5.70 8.78
N LYS A 53 37.31 -5.76 7.55
CA LYS A 53 38.19 -4.73 6.97
C LYS A 53 37.49 -3.38 6.86
N ASP A 54 36.24 -3.37 6.40
CA ASP A 54 35.51 -2.13 6.17
C ASP A 54 35.12 -1.50 7.52
N TRP A 55 34.66 -2.33 8.47
CA TRP A 55 34.18 -1.86 9.77
C TRP A 55 35.30 -1.53 10.78
N ALA A 56 36.55 -1.94 10.53
CA ALA A 56 37.68 -1.74 11.44
C ALA A 56 37.90 -0.27 11.87
N ALA A 57 37.59 0.68 10.98
CA ALA A 57 37.76 2.11 11.23
C ALA A 57 36.58 2.75 12.01
N VAL A 58 35.46 2.04 12.20
CA VAL A 58 34.26 2.59 12.84
C VAL A 58 34.26 2.24 14.32
N THR A 59 34.99 3.00 15.13
CA THR A 59 35.16 2.71 16.57
C THR A 59 34.09 3.36 17.46
N ILE A 60 33.29 4.28 16.91
CA ILE A 60 32.19 4.97 17.61
C ILE A 60 30.97 5.08 16.68
N PRO A 61 29.75 5.23 17.23
CA PRO A 61 28.56 5.49 16.44
C PRO A 61 28.73 6.71 15.53
N GLN A 62 28.29 6.58 14.30
CA GLN A 62 28.30 7.62 13.28
C GLN A 62 26.87 7.90 12.84
N ILE A 63 26.55 9.18 12.68
CA ILE A 63 25.19 9.64 12.40
C ILE A 63 25.23 10.74 11.34
N SER A 64 24.39 10.61 10.31
CA SER A 64 24.31 11.55 9.19
C SER A 64 22.91 11.56 8.60
N TRP A 65 22.53 12.67 7.98
CA TRP A 65 21.50 12.61 6.95
C TRP A 65 21.97 11.74 5.77
N GLY A 66 21.06 10.93 5.26
CA GLY A 66 21.20 10.16 4.03
C GLY A 66 20.26 10.69 2.94
N THR A 67 19.85 9.82 2.03
CA THR A 67 18.82 10.10 1.01
C THR A 67 17.64 9.16 1.17
N ILE A 68 16.43 9.61 0.88
CA ILE A 68 15.21 8.77 0.81
C ILE A 68 15.20 7.82 -0.40
N ASP A 69 16.15 7.97 -1.32
CA ASP A 69 16.32 7.15 -2.53
C ASP A 69 17.16 5.88 -2.31
N THR A 70 17.65 5.63 -1.10
CA THR A 70 18.55 4.50 -0.82
C THR A 70 18.02 3.65 0.32
N ARG A 71 18.04 2.33 0.10
CA ARG A 71 17.87 1.32 1.13
C ARG A 71 19.25 0.97 1.69
N TYR A 72 19.57 1.49 2.87
CA TYR A 72 20.87 1.21 3.48
C TYR A 72 20.90 -0.24 3.98
N ALA A 73 21.85 -1.05 3.50
CA ALA A 73 21.99 -2.44 3.92
C ALA A 73 22.52 -2.54 5.35
N LYS A 74 21.99 -3.50 6.12
CA LYS A 74 22.29 -3.64 7.55
C LYS A 74 23.77 -3.92 7.82
N HIS A 75 24.40 -4.78 7.02
CA HIS A 75 25.78 -5.25 7.19
C HIS A 75 26.85 -4.38 6.48
N ARG A 76 26.47 -3.38 5.68
CA ARG A 76 27.40 -2.64 4.80
C ARG A 76 27.54 -1.19 5.23
N LEU A 77 28.76 -0.67 5.28
CA LEU A 77 28.99 0.75 5.53
C LEU A 77 28.26 1.63 4.49
N PRO A 78 27.52 2.66 4.94
CA PRO A 78 26.80 3.53 4.02
C PRO A 78 27.79 4.36 3.21
N GLN A 79 27.61 4.35 1.87
CA GLN A 79 28.40 5.16 0.95
C GLN A 79 27.83 6.58 0.88
N LEU A 80 27.92 7.33 1.98
CA LEU A 80 27.40 8.69 2.09
C LEU A 80 28.48 9.68 2.52
N LYS A 81 28.34 10.93 2.09
CA LYS A 81 29.10 12.06 2.65
C LYS A 81 28.40 12.50 3.92
N LYS A 82 29.16 12.69 5.00
CA LYS A 82 28.59 13.18 6.26
C LYS A 82 27.88 14.51 6.04
N GLN A 83 26.62 14.55 6.41
CA GLN A 83 25.73 15.70 6.27
C GLN A 83 24.97 15.89 7.58
N GLN A 84 25.17 17.06 8.20
CA GLN A 84 24.58 17.41 9.49
C GLN A 84 23.35 18.33 9.36
N LEU A 85 23.11 18.86 8.16
CA LEU A 85 21.97 19.72 7.85
C LEU A 85 21.28 19.19 6.58
N THR A 86 19.96 19.06 6.61
CA THR A 86 19.16 18.87 5.40
C THR A 86 18.03 19.89 5.35
N THR A 87 17.56 20.19 4.15
CA THR A 87 16.50 21.15 3.89
C THR A 87 15.41 20.47 3.07
N LEU A 88 14.20 20.45 3.61
CA LEU A 88 13.00 19.99 2.91
C LEU A 88 12.19 21.21 2.48
N LYS A 89 11.63 21.17 1.28
CA LYS A 89 10.76 22.22 0.75
C LYS A 89 9.42 21.63 0.37
N GLY A 90 8.33 22.23 0.85
CA GLY A 90 6.99 21.77 0.54
C GLY A 90 5.95 22.89 0.56
N TRP A 91 4.79 22.60 -0.02
CA TRP A 91 3.58 23.41 0.08
C TRP A 91 2.93 23.19 1.44
N ARG A 92 2.10 24.14 1.88
CA ARG A 92 1.25 23.92 3.04
C ARG A 92 0.32 22.74 2.76
N GLY A 93 0.12 21.83 3.72
CA GLY A 93 -0.63 20.58 3.52
C GLY A 93 0.20 19.41 2.98
N GLU A 94 1.43 19.64 2.51
CA GLU A 94 2.27 18.58 1.94
C GLU A 94 3.03 17.79 3.01
N ARG A 95 3.15 16.49 2.77
CA ARG A 95 4.03 15.56 3.46
C ARG A 95 5.39 15.48 2.76
N VAL A 96 6.46 15.84 3.48
CA VAL A 96 7.85 15.78 3.01
C VAL A 96 8.68 14.86 3.91
N ASN A 97 9.65 14.16 3.31
CA ASN A 97 10.41 13.10 3.98
C ASN A 97 11.93 13.31 3.91
N ALA A 98 12.63 12.83 4.94
CA ALA A 98 14.08 12.69 5.02
C ALA A 98 14.44 11.33 5.64
N GLN A 99 15.68 10.90 5.46
CA GLN A 99 16.21 9.68 6.08
C GLN A 99 17.51 10.01 6.82
N ALA A 100 17.55 9.77 8.13
CA ALA A 100 18.78 9.77 8.91
C ALA A 100 19.35 8.34 8.97
N VAL A 101 20.67 8.22 9.10
CA VAL A 101 21.37 6.93 9.10
C VAL A 101 22.32 6.88 10.29
N VAL A 102 22.16 5.84 11.10
CA VAL A 102 23.08 5.51 12.20
C VAL A 102 23.87 4.28 11.78
N TRP A 103 25.20 4.30 11.91
CA TRP A 103 26.03 3.10 11.75
C TRP A 103 27.10 3.06 12.81
N THR A 104 27.39 1.88 13.34
CA THR A 104 28.25 1.75 14.52
C THR A 104 29.09 0.48 14.47
N GLY A 105 30.36 0.56 14.85
CA GLY A 105 31.20 -0.63 15.07
C GLY A 105 31.24 -1.09 16.53
N THR A 106 30.53 -0.41 17.42
CA THR A 106 30.27 -0.83 18.80
C THR A 106 28.77 -0.96 19.04
N GLU A 107 28.34 -1.69 20.07
CA GLU A 107 26.93 -1.75 20.44
C GLU A 107 26.43 -0.35 20.88
N VAL A 108 25.21 -0.01 20.44
CA VAL A 108 24.38 1.09 21.00
C VAL A 108 23.22 0.43 21.71
N LYS A 109 23.07 0.63 23.02
CA LYS A 109 22.19 -0.18 23.85
C LYS A 109 20.73 0.24 23.77
N ASP A 110 20.50 1.54 23.66
CA ASP A 110 19.16 2.13 23.69
C ASP A 110 19.06 3.28 22.69
N LEU A 111 19.25 2.97 21.40
CA LEU A 111 19.11 3.94 20.33
C LEU A 111 17.69 4.51 20.34
N ASN A 112 17.57 5.81 20.52
CA ASN A 112 16.30 6.53 20.47
C ASN A 112 16.47 7.91 19.82
N PHE A 113 15.37 8.60 19.56
CA PHE A 113 15.39 9.92 18.95
C PHE A 113 14.25 10.83 19.43
N SER A 114 14.45 12.13 19.31
CA SER A 114 13.43 13.15 19.57
C SER A 114 13.63 14.37 18.67
N PHE A 115 12.57 15.11 18.40
CA PHE A 115 12.67 16.40 17.72
C PHE A 115 12.90 17.55 18.71
N THR A 116 13.52 18.62 18.25
CA THR A 116 13.39 19.95 18.88
C THR A 116 12.19 20.68 18.28
N ASP A 117 11.77 21.77 18.91
CA ASP A 117 10.82 22.70 18.29
C ASP A 117 11.32 23.17 16.91
N PHE A 118 10.39 23.32 15.97
CA PHE A 118 10.65 23.91 14.66
C PHE A 118 10.10 25.32 14.62
N LYS A 119 10.99 26.33 14.63
CA LYS A 119 10.64 27.76 14.70
C LYS A 119 11.21 28.55 13.54
N ASP A 120 10.47 29.55 13.08
CA ASP A 120 10.98 30.54 12.13
C ASP A 120 11.61 31.74 12.86
N LYS A 121 12.18 32.69 12.10
CA LYS A 121 12.80 33.90 12.66
C LYS A 121 11.80 34.88 13.32
N LYS A 122 10.50 34.72 13.06
CA LYS A 122 9.41 35.58 13.56
C LYS A 122 8.73 34.98 14.80
N GLY A 123 9.12 33.78 15.23
CA GLY A 123 8.54 33.08 16.37
C GLY A 123 7.36 32.18 16.03
N ASN A 124 7.00 32.01 14.75
CA ASN A 124 6.02 31.00 14.35
C ASN A 124 6.62 29.61 14.56
N SER A 125 5.79 28.63 14.93
CA SER A 125 6.19 27.25 15.08
C SER A 125 5.37 26.30 14.21
N LEU A 126 5.96 25.17 13.85
CA LEU A 126 5.22 24.00 13.38
C LEU A 126 4.86 23.15 14.60
N SER A 127 3.64 22.61 14.63
CA SER A 127 3.19 21.70 15.69
C SER A 127 4.04 20.44 15.73
N ASP A 128 4.29 19.88 16.92
CA ASP A 128 4.99 18.60 17.08
C ASP A 128 4.24 17.45 16.38
N GLU A 129 2.91 17.56 16.27
CA GLU A 129 2.06 16.59 15.56
C GLU A 129 2.35 16.54 14.05
N ALA A 130 2.96 17.59 13.48
CA ALA A 130 3.40 17.60 12.09
C ALA A 130 4.57 16.63 11.86
N PHE A 131 5.32 16.28 12.90
CA PHE A 131 6.53 15.47 12.78
C PHE A 131 6.30 14.04 13.24
N LYS A 132 6.71 13.10 12.39
CA LYS A 132 6.77 11.68 12.73
C LYS A 132 8.14 11.14 12.37
N ALA A 133 8.63 10.21 13.16
CA ALA A 133 9.80 9.43 12.82
C ALA A 133 9.65 8.00 13.30
N GLY A 134 10.32 7.09 12.61
CA GLY A 134 10.30 5.66 12.89
C GLY A 134 11.60 5.00 12.45
N PHE A 135 11.97 3.92 13.13
CA PHE A 135 13.10 3.11 12.69
C PHE A 135 12.73 2.42 11.38
N ILE A 136 13.62 2.48 10.39
CA ILE A 136 13.45 1.71 9.17
C ILE A 136 14.01 0.33 9.46
N ARG A 137 13.08 -0.61 9.61
CA ARG A 137 13.36 -2.01 9.95
C ARG A 137 13.76 -2.76 8.69
N TYR A 138 14.17 -4.00 8.89
CA TYR A 138 14.57 -4.86 7.79
C TYR A 138 13.61 -6.04 7.59
N VAL A 139 13.35 -6.37 6.33
CA VAL A 139 12.51 -7.50 5.91
C VAL A 139 13.28 -8.37 4.92
N MET A 140 13.08 -9.69 4.97
CA MET A 140 13.65 -10.60 3.97
C MET A 140 12.96 -10.39 2.61
N THR A 141 13.75 -10.36 1.56
CA THR A 141 13.33 -10.19 0.16
C THR A 141 14.01 -11.22 -0.73
N ASP A 142 13.54 -11.30 -1.97
CA ASP A 142 14.21 -11.98 -3.08
C ASP A 142 14.61 -10.97 -4.17
N GLU A 143 14.52 -11.35 -5.43
CA GLU A 143 14.99 -10.62 -6.62
C GLU A 143 13.99 -10.75 -7.79
N LEU A 144 14.30 -10.14 -8.94
CA LEU A 144 13.56 -10.38 -10.18
C LEU A 144 13.70 -11.83 -10.66
N ASN A 145 12.96 -12.22 -11.70
CA ASN A 145 13.23 -13.46 -12.40
C ASN A 145 14.68 -13.47 -12.92
N LYS A 146 15.27 -14.65 -13.08
CA LYS A 146 16.70 -14.80 -13.43
C LYS A 146 17.08 -14.17 -14.79
N ASP A 147 16.11 -13.90 -15.66
CA ASP A 147 16.31 -13.18 -16.92
C ASP A 147 16.30 -11.64 -16.76
N GLY A 148 15.94 -11.14 -15.57
CA GLY A 148 15.85 -9.73 -15.22
C GLY A 148 14.68 -8.97 -15.87
N ARG A 149 13.73 -9.66 -16.52
CA ARG A 149 12.70 -9.00 -17.37
C ARG A 149 11.35 -8.83 -16.69
N GLY A 150 11.13 -9.50 -15.57
CA GLY A 150 9.88 -9.43 -14.82
C GLY A 150 9.96 -10.24 -13.53
N ALA A 151 8.81 -10.43 -12.90
CA ALA A 151 8.68 -11.04 -11.58
C ALA A 151 7.44 -11.96 -11.45
N CYS A 152 6.80 -12.31 -12.57
CA CYS A 152 5.67 -13.23 -12.58
C CYS A 152 6.09 -14.70 -12.47
N GLY A 153 5.22 -15.52 -11.89
CA GLY A 153 5.28 -16.98 -11.95
C GLY A 153 5.74 -17.63 -10.65
N HIS A 154 5.26 -18.86 -10.41
CA HIS A 154 5.54 -19.61 -9.18
C HIS A 154 7.01 -19.62 -8.77
N ARG A 155 7.23 -19.45 -7.46
CA ARG A 155 8.57 -19.34 -6.87
C ARG A 155 8.74 -20.36 -5.75
N GLN A 156 9.89 -21.03 -5.76
CA GLN A 156 10.42 -21.72 -4.60
C GLN A 156 11.57 -20.87 -4.06
N ALA A 157 11.60 -20.65 -2.74
CA ALA A 157 12.60 -19.76 -2.13
C ALA A 157 14.05 -20.19 -2.39
N VAL A 158 14.28 -21.49 -2.65
CA VAL A 158 15.61 -22.05 -2.96
C VAL A 158 16.14 -21.66 -4.33
N ASP A 159 15.28 -21.23 -5.25
CA ASP A 159 15.65 -20.89 -6.63
C ASP A 159 16.08 -19.42 -6.79
N TYR A 160 15.88 -18.61 -5.75
CA TYR A 160 16.10 -17.16 -5.75
C TYR A 160 17.00 -16.74 -4.60
N ASP A 161 17.73 -15.64 -4.80
CA ASP A 161 18.54 -15.08 -3.73
C ASP A 161 17.68 -14.62 -2.54
N SER A 162 18.28 -14.57 -1.36
CA SER A 162 17.64 -14.08 -0.14
C SER A 162 18.46 -12.93 0.42
N LEU A 163 17.84 -11.77 0.56
CA LEU A 163 18.51 -10.55 1.01
C LEU A 163 17.69 -9.89 2.12
N LEU A 164 18.38 -9.24 3.05
CA LEU A 164 17.74 -8.45 4.09
C LEU A 164 17.75 -6.97 3.67
N VAL A 165 16.57 -6.38 3.54
CA VAL A 165 16.37 -5.03 2.95
C VAL A 165 15.60 -4.10 3.88
N ALA A 166 16.02 -2.84 3.94
CA ALA A 166 15.34 -1.78 4.69
C ALA A 166 14.04 -1.39 3.97
N ASP A 167 12.86 -1.56 4.60
CA ASP A 167 11.57 -1.16 4.03
C ASP A 167 10.49 -0.73 5.06
N PRO A 168 10.12 -1.54 6.08
CA PRO A 168 9.10 -1.13 7.05
C PRO A 168 9.53 0.10 7.86
N ILE A 169 8.63 1.05 8.07
CA ILE A 169 8.85 2.23 8.93
C ILE A 169 8.09 2.00 10.25
N ASP A 170 8.84 1.68 11.31
CA ASP A 170 8.30 1.35 12.62
C ASP A 170 8.24 2.58 13.52
N THR A 171 7.09 3.27 13.51
CA THR A 171 6.79 4.43 14.37
C THR A 171 6.35 4.03 15.78
N ASN A 172 6.07 2.75 16.01
CA ASN A 172 5.58 2.23 17.28
C ASN A 172 6.75 1.99 18.24
N LEU A 173 7.89 1.53 17.71
CA LEU A 173 9.11 1.31 18.45
C LEU A 173 9.77 2.62 18.90
N LYS A 174 9.92 2.82 20.21
CA LYS A 174 10.47 4.07 20.79
C LYS A 174 11.99 4.04 20.95
N SER A 175 12.56 2.85 21.15
CA SER A 175 13.99 2.65 21.19
C SER A 175 14.35 1.22 20.82
N MET A 176 15.63 0.97 20.51
CA MET A 176 16.15 -0.35 20.22
C MET A 176 17.63 -0.50 20.51
N SER A 177 18.09 -1.72 20.81
CA SER A 177 19.51 -2.03 20.75
C SER A 177 19.95 -2.18 19.29
N VAL A 178 21.11 -1.61 18.98
CA VAL A 178 21.77 -1.70 17.68
C VAL A 178 23.12 -2.39 17.87
N PRO A 179 23.28 -3.64 17.38
CA PRO A 179 24.52 -4.37 17.50
C PRO A 179 25.70 -3.68 16.81
N ALA A 180 26.91 -4.01 17.26
CA ALA A 180 28.13 -3.63 16.56
C ALA A 180 28.13 -4.11 15.10
N ARG A 181 28.72 -3.29 14.22
CA ARG A 181 28.85 -3.53 12.78
C ARG A 181 27.52 -3.60 12.04
N THR A 182 26.58 -2.73 12.43
CA THR A 182 25.27 -2.63 11.78
C THR A 182 24.91 -1.19 11.43
N VAL A 183 24.00 -1.05 10.46
CA VAL A 183 23.36 0.19 10.06
C VAL A 183 21.89 0.17 10.49
N GLN A 184 21.42 1.27 11.08
CA GLN A 184 20.03 1.48 11.45
C GLN A 184 19.55 2.84 10.92
N PRO A 185 18.77 2.87 9.83
CA PRO A 185 18.17 4.09 9.33
C PRO A 185 16.93 4.51 10.13
N ILE A 186 16.62 5.80 10.08
CA ILE A 186 15.45 6.43 10.71
C ILE A 186 14.74 7.27 9.63
N TRP A 187 13.46 6.97 9.39
CA TRP A 187 12.62 7.78 8.51
C TRP A 187 12.11 8.99 9.28
N VAL A 188 12.18 10.17 8.69
CA VAL A 188 11.71 11.43 9.26
C VAL A 188 10.70 12.04 8.30
N GLN A 189 9.52 12.36 8.80
CA GLN A 189 8.43 12.96 8.05
C GLN A 189 8.02 14.28 8.70
N CYS A 190 7.75 15.27 7.86
CA CYS A 190 6.99 16.48 8.23
C CYS A 190 5.74 16.56 7.35
N TRP A 191 4.55 16.46 7.94
CA TRP A 191 3.30 16.79 7.29
C TRP A 191 2.98 18.25 7.60
N ILE A 192 3.34 19.14 6.68
CA ILE A 192 3.24 20.59 6.87
C ILE A 192 1.76 20.97 7.04
N PRO A 193 1.35 21.59 8.15
CA PRO A 193 -0.04 22.01 8.32
C PRO A 193 -0.48 22.99 7.22
N GLN A 194 -1.72 22.86 6.73
CA GLN A 194 -2.29 23.82 5.76
C GLN A 194 -2.32 25.26 6.33
N SER A 195 -2.47 25.38 7.65
CA SER A 195 -2.47 26.66 8.38
C SER A 195 -1.07 27.25 8.61
N ALA A 196 0.02 26.57 8.23
CA ALA A 196 1.37 27.05 8.47
C ALA A 196 1.64 28.40 7.78
N THR A 197 2.39 29.28 8.45
CA THR A 197 2.86 30.54 7.85
C THR A 197 4.01 30.23 6.88
N PRO A 198 4.03 30.76 5.64
CA PRO A 198 5.15 30.57 4.74
C PRO A 198 6.46 31.11 5.32
N GLY A 199 7.54 30.33 5.22
CA GLY A 199 8.81 30.67 5.84
C GLY A 199 9.77 29.50 5.96
N THR A 200 10.90 29.75 6.62
CA THR A 200 11.91 28.73 6.93
C THR A 200 11.85 28.43 8.41
N TYR A 201 11.43 27.21 8.74
CA TYR A 201 11.42 26.70 10.12
C TYR A 201 12.67 25.86 10.35
N LYS A 202 13.34 26.11 11.46
CA LYS A 202 14.57 25.39 11.83
C LYS A 202 14.33 24.59 13.11
N GLY A 203 14.75 23.34 13.09
CA GLY A 203 14.76 22.43 14.22
C GLY A 203 15.82 21.36 14.02
N ALA A 204 15.76 20.29 14.80
CA ALA A 204 16.70 19.19 14.69
C ALA A 204 16.10 17.86 15.12
N LEU A 205 16.66 16.78 14.59
CA LEU A 205 16.53 15.43 15.12
C LEU A 205 17.70 15.17 16.09
N LEU A 206 17.39 14.87 17.34
CA LEU A 206 18.34 14.45 18.36
C LEU A 206 18.40 12.93 18.37
N VAL A 207 19.57 12.35 18.07
CA VAL A 207 19.79 10.90 18.10
C VAL A 207 20.60 10.55 19.35
N LYS A 208 20.13 9.59 20.14
CA LYS A 208 20.62 9.31 21.49
C LYS A 208 20.82 7.82 21.75
N ASP A 209 21.62 7.52 22.77
CA ASP A 209 21.76 6.21 23.41
C ASP A 209 21.32 6.35 24.86
N GLY A 210 20.09 5.95 25.17
CA GLY A 210 19.40 6.33 26.39
C GLY A 210 19.28 7.85 26.51
N SER A 211 19.81 8.43 27.58
CA SER A 211 19.87 9.87 27.79
C SER A 211 21.06 10.56 27.11
N ARG A 212 22.07 9.79 26.65
CA ARG A 212 23.29 10.34 26.06
C ARG A 212 23.03 10.77 24.62
N LEU A 213 23.17 12.07 24.35
CA LEU A 213 23.14 12.58 22.98
C LEU A 213 24.34 12.04 22.19
N LEU A 214 24.06 11.33 21.09
CA LEU A 214 25.08 10.87 20.16
C LEU A 214 25.36 11.94 19.09
N GLN A 215 24.30 12.50 18.49
CA GLN A 215 24.42 13.55 17.47
C GLN A 215 23.12 14.36 17.37
N GLN A 216 23.26 15.64 17.04
CA GLN A 216 22.16 16.50 16.60
C GLN A 216 22.24 16.68 15.08
N LEU A 217 21.16 16.33 14.37
CA LEU A 217 21.00 16.53 12.93
C LEU A 217 20.03 17.69 12.68
N ASN A 218 20.53 18.79 12.13
CA ASN A 218 19.73 19.97 11.84
C ASN A 218 18.81 19.72 10.65
N LEU A 219 17.56 20.21 10.74
CA LEU A 219 16.54 20.09 9.72
C LEU A 219 15.89 21.46 9.48
N GLU A 220 15.83 21.87 8.21
CA GLU A 220 15.10 23.06 7.79
C GLU A 220 13.88 22.67 6.96
N ILE A 221 12.72 23.24 7.30
CA ILE A 221 11.48 23.11 6.52
C ILE A 221 11.18 24.45 5.86
N LEU A 222 11.31 24.51 4.53
CA LEU A 222 10.89 25.64 3.70
C LEU A 222 9.43 25.46 3.30
N VAL A 223 8.56 26.20 3.98
CA VAL A 223 7.11 26.23 3.71
C VAL A 223 6.83 27.27 2.63
N SER A 224 6.29 26.80 1.50
CA SER A 224 5.83 27.64 0.39
C SER A 224 4.58 28.43 0.74
N SER A 225 4.31 29.51 -0.01
CA SER A 225 3.02 30.22 0.04
C SER A 225 1.88 29.48 -0.66
N ARG A 226 2.21 28.43 -1.42
CA ARG A 226 1.23 27.55 -2.07
C ARG A 226 0.69 26.50 -1.10
N GLU A 227 -0.47 25.99 -1.41
CA GLU A 227 -1.21 25.03 -0.59
C GLU A 227 -1.60 23.82 -1.43
N LEU A 228 -1.33 22.64 -0.88
CA LEU A 228 -1.83 21.37 -1.36
C LEU A 228 -3.14 21.07 -0.60
N PRO A 229 -4.23 20.68 -1.29
CA PRO A 229 -5.48 20.28 -0.65
C PRO A 229 -5.30 19.10 0.30
N ALA A 230 -6.29 18.84 1.14
CA ALA A 230 -6.28 17.64 1.98
C ALA A 230 -6.42 16.37 1.12
N PRO A 231 -5.96 15.18 1.56
CA PRO A 231 -6.05 13.94 0.78
C PRO A 231 -7.46 13.59 0.28
N SER A 232 -8.50 13.96 1.04
CA SER A 232 -9.91 13.79 0.67
C SER A 232 -10.33 14.63 -0.55
N GLU A 233 -9.57 15.67 -0.87
CA GLU A 233 -9.85 16.63 -1.97
C GLU A 233 -8.92 16.42 -3.17
N TRP A 234 -7.95 15.49 -3.08
CA TRP A 234 -7.05 15.19 -4.18
C TRP A 234 -7.81 14.60 -5.36
N ALA A 235 -7.52 15.12 -6.56
CA ALA A 235 -8.10 14.62 -7.81
C ALA A 235 -7.58 13.21 -8.18
N TYR A 236 -6.38 12.86 -7.73
CA TYR A 236 -5.72 11.59 -8.01
C TYR A 236 -6.61 10.38 -7.67
N HIS A 237 -6.88 9.55 -8.68
CA HIS A 237 -7.63 8.31 -8.57
C HIS A 237 -6.69 7.15 -8.18
N LEU A 238 -6.44 7.02 -6.87
CA LEU A 238 -5.65 5.93 -6.31
C LEU A 238 -6.53 4.71 -6.02
N ASP A 239 -6.15 3.56 -6.58
CA ASP A 239 -6.76 2.26 -6.27
C ASP A 239 -5.74 1.23 -5.74
N LEU A 240 -5.66 1.04 -4.42
CA LEU A 240 -4.90 -0.05 -3.80
C LEU A 240 -5.83 -1.05 -3.12
N TRP A 241 -5.96 -2.26 -3.66
CA TRP A 241 -7.01 -3.18 -3.20
C TRP A 241 -6.79 -3.70 -1.78
N GLN A 242 -7.83 -3.63 -0.95
CA GLN A 242 -7.75 -3.89 0.49
C GLN A 242 -8.14 -5.32 0.84
N SER A 243 -7.37 -5.99 1.71
CA SER A 243 -7.68 -7.32 2.23
C SER A 243 -8.03 -7.25 3.72
N PRO A 244 -9.33 -7.19 4.09
CA PRO A 244 -9.74 -7.28 5.50
C PRO A 244 -9.40 -8.65 6.10
N PHE A 245 -9.44 -9.71 5.30
CA PHE A 245 -9.18 -11.08 5.74
C PHE A 245 -7.77 -11.28 6.30
N ALA A 246 -6.76 -10.64 5.69
CA ALA A 246 -5.39 -10.66 6.18
C ALA A 246 -5.25 -10.03 7.57
N VAL A 247 -6.08 -9.02 7.89
CA VAL A 247 -6.07 -8.37 9.20
C VAL A 247 -6.69 -9.29 10.25
N ALA A 248 -7.86 -9.85 10.01
CA ALA A 248 -8.48 -10.81 10.93
C ALA A 248 -7.54 -11.98 11.26
N ARG A 249 -6.88 -12.56 10.24
CA ARG A 249 -5.92 -13.65 10.44
C ARG A 249 -4.69 -13.17 11.18
N TYR A 250 -4.05 -12.06 10.82
CA TYR A 250 -2.83 -11.64 11.53
C TYR A 250 -3.09 -11.28 12.99
N TYR A 251 -4.19 -10.56 13.27
CA TYR A 251 -4.55 -10.12 14.61
C TYR A 251 -5.29 -11.19 15.43
N GLN A 252 -5.59 -12.34 14.83
CA GLN A 252 -6.30 -13.46 15.47
C GLN A 252 -7.65 -13.03 16.07
N VAL A 253 -8.39 -12.19 15.33
CA VAL A 253 -9.71 -11.67 15.74
C VAL A 253 -10.82 -12.19 14.82
N PRO A 254 -12.06 -12.35 15.31
CA PRO A 254 -13.16 -12.84 14.49
C PRO A 254 -13.47 -11.90 13.33
N LEU A 255 -13.72 -12.46 12.14
CA LEU A 255 -14.09 -11.69 10.97
C LEU A 255 -15.32 -10.81 11.25
N TRP A 256 -15.22 -9.56 10.81
CA TRP A 256 -16.26 -8.53 10.92
C TRP A 256 -16.66 -8.12 12.35
N SER A 257 -16.00 -8.62 13.40
CA SER A 257 -16.24 -8.17 14.76
C SER A 257 -15.82 -6.71 14.96
N GLN A 258 -16.17 -6.11 16.11
CA GLN A 258 -15.73 -4.75 16.41
C GLN A 258 -14.20 -4.70 16.56
N GLU A 259 -13.60 -5.71 17.20
CA GLU A 259 -12.14 -5.84 17.35
C GLU A 259 -11.44 -5.90 15.99
N HIS A 260 -12.04 -6.56 15.01
CA HIS A 260 -11.53 -6.58 13.65
C HIS A 260 -11.58 -5.20 12.97
N LEU A 261 -12.70 -4.48 13.08
CA LEU A 261 -12.81 -3.12 12.55
C LEU A 261 -11.82 -2.16 13.24
N ASP A 262 -11.63 -2.30 14.55
CA ASP A 262 -10.70 -1.48 15.32
C ASP A 262 -9.24 -1.76 14.95
N ALA A 263 -8.88 -3.03 14.71
CA ALA A 263 -7.56 -3.41 14.19
C ALA A 263 -7.30 -2.86 12.78
N MET A 264 -8.32 -2.81 11.93
CA MET A 264 -8.22 -2.26 10.57
C MET A 264 -8.20 -0.72 10.54
N ARG A 265 -8.87 -0.04 11.46
CA ARG A 265 -9.08 1.40 11.42
C ARG A 265 -7.80 2.23 11.21
N PRO A 266 -6.71 2.05 11.98
CA PRO A 266 -5.50 2.84 11.77
C PRO A 266 -4.82 2.52 10.43
N LEU A 267 -4.93 1.27 9.95
CA LEU A 267 -4.40 0.85 8.65
C LEU A 267 -5.18 1.50 7.51
N MET A 268 -6.50 1.42 7.51
CA MET A 268 -7.34 2.01 6.45
C MET A 268 -7.39 3.54 6.51
N LYS A 269 -7.22 4.14 7.70
CA LYS A 269 -7.04 5.59 7.82
C LYS A 269 -5.73 6.04 7.16
N MET A 270 -4.65 5.26 7.31
CA MET A 270 -3.40 5.54 6.61
C MET A 270 -3.57 5.49 5.08
N LEU A 271 -4.39 4.55 4.59
CA LEU A 271 -4.74 4.46 3.17
C LEU A 271 -5.57 5.68 2.70
N ALA A 272 -6.55 6.11 3.49
CA ALA A 272 -7.34 7.32 3.21
C ALA A 272 -6.44 8.57 3.15
N ASP A 273 -5.48 8.69 4.08
CA ASP A 273 -4.51 9.79 4.12
C ASP A 273 -3.50 9.77 2.96
N ALA A 274 -3.46 8.69 2.17
CA ALA A 274 -2.73 8.60 0.91
C ALA A 274 -3.59 8.94 -0.32
N GLY A 275 -4.87 9.27 -0.13
CA GLY A 275 -5.79 9.69 -1.19
C GLY A 275 -6.53 8.55 -1.89
N GLN A 276 -6.63 7.37 -1.29
CA GLN A 276 -7.42 6.24 -1.82
C GLN A 276 -8.87 6.67 -2.11
N LYS A 277 -9.37 6.26 -3.28
CA LYS A 277 -10.74 6.60 -3.72
C LYS A 277 -11.71 5.42 -3.64
N ILE A 278 -11.19 4.20 -3.72
CA ILE A 278 -12.01 3.01 -4.01
C ILE A 278 -12.04 2.02 -2.84
N ILE A 279 -13.24 1.52 -2.55
CA ILE A 279 -13.49 0.42 -1.62
C ILE A 279 -13.49 -0.89 -2.43
N THR A 280 -12.62 -1.84 -2.09
CA THR A 280 -12.63 -3.19 -2.65
C THR A 280 -13.69 -4.03 -1.93
N ALA A 281 -14.67 -4.57 -2.64
CA ALA A 281 -15.69 -5.45 -2.09
C ALA A 281 -15.79 -6.75 -2.90
N THR A 282 -16.02 -7.87 -2.23
CA THR A 282 -16.11 -9.18 -2.88
C THR A 282 -17.54 -9.73 -2.84
N LEU A 283 -18.13 -9.92 -4.02
CA LEU A 283 -19.47 -10.48 -4.20
C LEU A 283 -19.49 -12.00 -4.23
N THR A 284 -18.34 -12.65 -4.42
CA THR A 284 -18.24 -14.12 -4.57
C THR A 284 -17.15 -14.68 -3.68
N HIS A 285 -17.25 -15.96 -3.32
CA HIS A 285 -16.16 -16.70 -2.68
C HIS A 285 -14.97 -16.84 -3.65
N LYS A 286 -13.75 -16.49 -3.19
CA LYS A 286 -12.50 -16.61 -3.95
C LYS A 286 -12.54 -16.00 -5.36
N PRO A 287 -12.81 -14.68 -5.51
CA PRO A 287 -12.83 -14.03 -6.82
C PRO A 287 -11.50 -14.17 -7.57
N TRP A 288 -10.38 -14.20 -6.83
CA TRP A 288 -9.04 -14.45 -7.37
C TRP A 288 -8.51 -15.87 -7.11
N ASN A 289 -9.38 -16.87 -6.95
CA ASN A 289 -9.04 -18.28 -6.72
C ASN A 289 -7.98 -18.53 -5.62
N GLY A 290 -8.01 -17.71 -4.57
CA GLY A 290 -7.05 -17.82 -3.45
C GLY A 290 -5.59 -17.60 -3.83
N GLN A 291 -5.31 -16.69 -4.77
CA GLN A 291 -3.93 -16.35 -5.14
C GLN A 291 -3.10 -15.74 -4.00
N THR A 292 -3.75 -15.10 -3.02
CA THR A 292 -3.14 -14.52 -1.80
C THR A 292 -3.04 -15.54 -0.66
N GLU A 293 -2.30 -15.22 0.41
CA GLU A 293 -2.26 -16.08 1.60
C GLU A 293 -3.65 -16.26 2.22
N ASP A 294 -4.31 -15.14 2.49
CA ASP A 294 -5.72 -15.11 2.88
C ASP A 294 -6.55 -14.89 1.63
N TYR A 295 -7.29 -15.92 1.23
CA TYR A 295 -8.23 -15.76 0.13
C TYR A 295 -9.42 -14.90 0.55
N PHE A 296 -10.00 -14.18 -0.42
CA PHE A 296 -11.16 -13.35 -0.14
C PHE A 296 -12.42 -14.20 -0.06
N GLU A 297 -13.11 -14.12 1.07
CA GLU A 297 -14.46 -14.65 1.22
C GLU A 297 -15.49 -13.73 0.56
N THR A 298 -16.72 -14.25 0.37
CA THR A 298 -17.84 -13.42 -0.08
C THR A 298 -18.30 -12.48 1.03
N MET A 299 -18.57 -11.22 0.68
CA MET A 299 -19.24 -10.24 1.56
C MET A 299 -20.77 -10.25 1.37
N VAL A 300 -21.27 -11.04 0.42
CA VAL A 300 -22.70 -11.23 0.16
C VAL A 300 -23.03 -12.70 0.38
N THR A 301 -24.04 -13.00 1.19
CA THR A 301 -24.53 -14.37 1.31
C THR A 301 -25.42 -14.69 0.12
N TRP A 302 -25.14 -15.78 -0.59
CA TRP A 302 -25.96 -16.28 -1.70
C TRP A 302 -26.75 -17.48 -1.20
N MET A 303 -28.08 -17.40 -1.23
CA MET A 303 -28.94 -18.50 -0.83
C MET A 303 -29.87 -18.88 -1.97
N LYS A 304 -29.83 -20.16 -2.36
CA LYS A 304 -30.86 -20.75 -3.21
C LYS A 304 -31.93 -21.38 -2.32
N ARG A 305 -33.13 -20.84 -2.36
CA ARG A 305 -34.28 -21.29 -1.56
C ARG A 305 -34.82 -22.62 -2.06
N ALA A 306 -35.53 -23.33 -1.20
CA ALA A 306 -36.13 -24.63 -1.53
C ALA A 306 -37.20 -24.55 -2.65
N ASP A 307 -37.77 -23.36 -2.88
CA ASP A 307 -38.69 -23.08 -4.00
C ASP A 307 -37.98 -22.76 -5.34
N GLY A 308 -36.64 -22.76 -5.34
CA GLY A 308 -35.82 -22.47 -6.51
C GLY A 308 -35.42 -21.00 -6.69
N THR A 309 -35.96 -20.08 -5.90
CA THR A 309 -35.63 -18.64 -5.97
C THR A 309 -34.32 -18.31 -5.27
N TRP A 310 -33.71 -17.17 -5.63
CA TRP A 310 -32.51 -16.66 -4.99
C TRP A 310 -32.81 -15.61 -3.93
N ALA A 311 -32.04 -15.62 -2.84
CA ALA A 311 -32.03 -14.61 -1.81
C ALA A 311 -30.59 -14.20 -1.47
N PHE A 312 -30.41 -12.92 -1.15
CA PHE A 312 -29.11 -12.32 -0.88
C PHE A 312 -29.13 -11.56 0.44
N ASP A 313 -28.07 -11.70 1.23
CA ASP A 313 -27.85 -10.91 2.43
C ASP A 313 -26.57 -10.07 2.27
N TYR A 314 -26.70 -8.77 2.48
CA TYR A 314 -25.64 -7.78 2.28
C TYR A 314 -25.03 -7.28 3.61
N THR A 315 -25.29 -7.94 4.74
CA THR A 315 -24.89 -7.43 6.07
C THR A 315 -23.39 -7.20 6.18
N VAL A 316 -22.57 -8.12 5.67
CA VAL A 316 -21.10 -8.00 5.68
C VAL A 316 -20.64 -6.90 4.72
N PHE A 317 -21.21 -6.86 3.51
CA PHE A 317 -20.95 -5.81 2.53
C PHE A 317 -21.22 -4.42 3.11
N ASP A 318 -22.38 -4.21 3.71
CA ASP A 318 -22.78 -2.94 4.33
C ASP A 318 -21.81 -2.53 5.43
N ARG A 319 -21.52 -3.46 6.34
CA ARG A 319 -20.62 -3.20 7.48
C ARG A 319 -19.21 -2.81 7.01
N TRP A 320 -18.72 -3.45 5.94
CA TRP A 320 -17.43 -3.12 5.34
C TRP A 320 -17.43 -1.76 4.65
N VAL A 321 -18.43 -1.47 3.82
CA VAL A 321 -18.56 -0.21 3.09
C VAL A 321 -18.71 0.96 4.04
N GLU A 322 -19.59 0.86 5.04
CA GLU A 322 -19.78 1.89 6.07
C GLU A 322 -18.49 2.14 6.87
N PHE A 323 -17.75 1.09 7.21
CA PHE A 323 -16.46 1.23 7.88
C PHE A 323 -15.45 2.00 7.02
N MET A 324 -15.32 1.65 5.75
CA MET A 324 -14.38 2.31 4.82
C MET A 324 -14.75 3.77 4.56
N MET A 325 -16.04 4.06 4.40
CA MET A 325 -16.54 5.44 4.33
C MET A 325 -16.25 6.20 5.63
N SER A 326 -16.37 5.55 6.81
CA SER A 326 -16.08 6.21 8.10
C SER A 326 -14.62 6.63 8.28
N VAL A 327 -13.68 6.05 7.53
CA VAL A 327 -12.27 6.48 7.53
C VAL A 327 -11.94 7.45 6.39
N GLY A 328 -12.91 7.78 5.53
CA GLY A 328 -12.80 8.77 4.46
C GLY A 328 -12.55 8.21 3.06
N ILE A 329 -12.85 6.93 2.81
CA ILE A 329 -12.78 6.31 1.48
C ILE A 329 -14.20 6.07 0.99
N ASP A 330 -14.72 6.94 0.13
CA ASP A 330 -16.15 7.00 -0.18
C ASP A 330 -16.48 7.30 -1.66
N GLN A 331 -15.50 7.37 -2.56
CA GLN A 331 -15.70 7.87 -3.93
C GLN A 331 -16.15 6.78 -4.91
N GLN A 332 -15.78 5.52 -4.68
CA GLN A 332 -16.20 4.39 -5.51
C GLN A 332 -16.15 3.08 -4.73
N ILE A 333 -17.00 2.11 -5.09
CA ILE A 333 -16.98 0.73 -4.61
C ILE A 333 -16.74 -0.16 -5.83
N ASN A 334 -15.64 -0.91 -5.83
CA ASN A 334 -15.37 -1.92 -6.86
C ASN A 334 -15.79 -3.30 -6.34
N CYS A 335 -16.74 -3.93 -7.02
CA CYS A 335 -17.34 -5.20 -6.63
C CYS A 335 -16.81 -6.37 -7.47
N TYR A 336 -15.99 -7.24 -6.87
CA TYR A 336 -15.31 -8.37 -7.50
C TYR A 336 -15.94 -9.73 -7.13
N SER A 337 -16.12 -10.71 -8.02
CA SER A 337 -16.09 -10.59 -9.46
C SER A 337 -17.13 -11.52 -10.06
N MET A 338 -17.71 -11.09 -11.18
CA MET A 338 -18.58 -11.91 -12.03
C MET A 338 -17.82 -13.00 -12.80
N VAL A 339 -16.50 -12.86 -12.91
CA VAL A 339 -15.63 -13.72 -13.73
C VAL A 339 -14.45 -14.28 -12.90
N PRO A 340 -14.72 -14.95 -11.76
CA PRO A 340 -13.66 -15.54 -10.96
C PRO A 340 -12.85 -16.54 -11.78
N TRP A 341 -11.56 -16.70 -11.48
CA TRP A 341 -10.66 -17.51 -12.31
C TRP A 341 -11.12 -18.96 -12.51
N GLU A 342 -11.83 -19.55 -11.55
CA GLU A 342 -12.34 -20.93 -11.64
C GLU A 342 -13.75 -21.03 -12.28
N LEU A 343 -14.46 -19.90 -12.48
CA LEU A 343 -15.88 -19.88 -12.90
C LEU A 343 -16.77 -20.83 -12.08
N SER A 344 -16.51 -20.86 -10.77
CA SER A 344 -17.19 -21.68 -9.77
C SER A 344 -17.74 -20.77 -8.68
N PHE A 345 -19.05 -20.84 -8.43
CA PHE A 345 -19.76 -19.93 -7.54
C PHE A 345 -20.34 -20.69 -6.36
N GLN A 346 -19.89 -20.33 -5.15
CA GLN A 346 -20.41 -20.91 -3.91
C GLN A 346 -21.76 -20.30 -3.53
N TYR A 347 -22.68 -21.12 -3.05
CA TYR A 347 -23.95 -20.67 -2.48
C TYR A 347 -24.43 -21.63 -1.38
N PHE A 348 -25.31 -21.15 -0.52
CA PHE A 348 -26.04 -21.98 0.44
C PHE A 348 -27.31 -22.54 -0.20
N ASP A 349 -27.40 -23.86 -0.31
CA ASP A 349 -28.58 -24.54 -0.82
C ASP A 349 -29.53 -24.89 0.32
N GLN A 350 -30.66 -24.18 0.40
CA GLN A 350 -31.64 -24.37 1.46
C GLN A 350 -32.30 -25.75 1.38
N ALA A 351 -32.45 -26.31 0.17
CA ALA A 351 -33.07 -27.62 -0.02
C ALA A 351 -32.28 -28.77 0.63
N THR A 352 -30.95 -28.70 0.61
CA THR A 352 -30.07 -29.69 1.29
C THR A 352 -29.41 -29.18 2.56
N ASN A 353 -29.68 -27.94 2.97
CA ASN A 353 -29.11 -27.29 4.14
C ASN A 353 -27.57 -27.36 4.17
N SER A 354 -26.93 -27.08 3.03
CA SER A 354 -25.47 -27.20 2.87
C SER A 354 -24.90 -26.22 1.84
N LEU A 355 -23.60 -25.93 1.95
CA LEU A 355 -22.87 -25.16 0.93
C LEU A 355 -22.63 -26.01 -0.32
N LYS A 356 -22.92 -25.43 -1.48
CA LYS A 356 -22.71 -26.03 -2.80
C LYS A 356 -21.95 -25.07 -3.70
N PHE A 357 -21.46 -25.61 -4.82
CA PHE A 357 -20.86 -24.86 -5.90
C PHE A 357 -21.63 -25.10 -7.19
N VAL A 358 -21.78 -24.06 -7.99
CA VAL A 358 -22.23 -24.15 -9.39
C VAL A 358 -21.09 -23.72 -10.29
N LYS A 359 -20.73 -24.58 -11.26
CA LYS A 359 -19.78 -24.23 -12.32
C LYS A 359 -20.56 -23.79 -13.53
N THR A 360 -20.40 -22.53 -13.91
CA THR A 360 -21.12 -21.94 -15.05
C THR A 360 -20.37 -20.72 -15.57
N ALA A 361 -20.59 -20.33 -16.83
CA ALA A 361 -19.81 -19.29 -17.50
C ALA A 361 -20.68 -18.25 -18.22
N PRO A 362 -20.16 -17.03 -18.48
CA PRO A 362 -20.84 -16.06 -19.33
C PRO A 362 -21.27 -16.67 -20.67
N GLY A 363 -22.55 -16.49 -21.03
CA GLY A 363 -23.18 -17.09 -22.21
C GLY A 363 -23.98 -18.35 -21.92
N GLU A 364 -23.90 -18.92 -20.71
CA GLU A 364 -24.76 -20.02 -20.29
C GLU A 364 -26.04 -19.52 -19.60
N PRO A 365 -27.21 -20.17 -19.82
CA PRO A 365 -28.47 -19.75 -19.19
C PRO A 365 -28.42 -19.73 -17.66
N ALA A 366 -27.73 -20.71 -17.04
CA ALA A 366 -27.61 -20.81 -15.59
C ALA A 366 -26.79 -19.65 -14.99
N TYR A 367 -25.72 -19.23 -15.68
CA TYR A 367 -24.93 -18.06 -15.31
C TYR A 367 -25.77 -16.79 -15.36
N GLU A 368 -26.49 -16.60 -16.47
CA GLU A 368 -27.31 -15.41 -16.67
C GLU A 368 -28.45 -15.34 -15.64
N GLU A 369 -29.18 -16.43 -15.41
CA GLU A 369 -30.26 -16.49 -14.41
C GLU A 369 -29.76 -16.07 -13.01
N MET A 370 -28.66 -16.69 -12.56
CA MET A 370 -28.08 -16.46 -11.25
C MET A 370 -27.58 -15.02 -11.09
N TRP A 371 -26.83 -14.50 -12.07
CA TRP A 371 -26.25 -13.16 -11.98
C TRP A 371 -27.27 -12.04 -12.21
N VAL A 372 -28.25 -12.22 -13.09
CA VAL A 372 -29.35 -11.25 -13.23
C VAL A 372 -30.14 -11.17 -11.93
N ALA A 373 -30.45 -12.30 -11.28
CA ALA A 373 -31.15 -12.30 -10.00
C ALA A 373 -30.35 -11.54 -8.92
N MET A 374 -29.05 -11.80 -8.80
CA MET A 374 -28.21 -11.12 -7.82
C MET A 374 -28.07 -9.63 -8.11
N LEU A 375 -27.70 -9.25 -9.33
CA LEU A 375 -27.47 -7.85 -9.68
C LEU A 375 -28.76 -7.01 -9.64
N THR A 376 -29.92 -7.60 -9.95
CA THR A 376 -31.21 -6.91 -9.79
C THR A 376 -31.49 -6.63 -8.31
N SER A 377 -31.30 -7.62 -7.44
CA SER A 377 -31.42 -7.45 -5.98
C SER A 377 -30.41 -6.43 -5.46
N PHE A 378 -29.17 -6.49 -5.95
CA PHE A 378 -28.09 -5.62 -5.51
C PHE A 378 -28.28 -4.17 -5.98
N SER A 379 -28.78 -3.95 -7.19
CA SER A 379 -29.16 -2.60 -7.66
C SER A 379 -30.17 -1.96 -6.71
N LYS A 380 -31.24 -2.70 -6.36
CA LYS A 380 -32.25 -2.23 -5.41
C LYS A 380 -31.62 -1.89 -4.05
N HIS A 381 -30.82 -2.80 -3.49
CA HIS A 381 -30.13 -2.59 -2.21
C HIS A 381 -29.21 -1.36 -2.24
N LEU A 382 -28.37 -1.23 -3.27
CA LEU A 382 -27.48 -0.08 -3.44
C LEU A 382 -28.25 1.24 -3.56
N ARG A 383 -29.38 1.27 -4.25
CA ARG A 383 -30.24 2.48 -4.34
C ARG A 383 -30.88 2.81 -3.00
N GLU A 384 -31.30 1.81 -2.21
CA GLU A 384 -31.81 2.01 -0.85
C GLU A 384 -30.73 2.58 0.09
N LYS A 385 -29.47 2.17 -0.08
CA LYS A 385 -28.31 2.72 0.66
C LYS A 385 -27.79 4.05 0.11
N GLY A 386 -28.21 4.46 -1.09
CA GLY A 386 -27.66 5.63 -1.78
C GLY A 386 -26.26 5.43 -2.37
N TRP A 387 -25.85 4.19 -2.60
CA TRP A 387 -24.51 3.81 -3.06
C TRP A 387 -24.44 3.38 -4.53
N PHE A 388 -25.58 3.30 -5.24
CA PHE A 388 -25.63 2.83 -6.62
C PHE A 388 -24.72 3.65 -7.55
N ASP A 389 -24.74 4.98 -7.42
CA ASP A 389 -23.97 5.88 -8.28
C ASP A 389 -22.45 5.77 -8.09
N ILE A 390 -21.99 5.24 -6.96
CA ILE A 390 -20.56 5.04 -6.68
C ILE A 390 -20.14 3.57 -6.81
N CYS A 391 -21.07 2.66 -7.09
CA CYS A 391 -20.77 1.24 -7.23
C CYS A 391 -20.43 0.89 -8.68
N ALA A 392 -19.31 0.20 -8.89
CA ALA A 392 -18.91 -0.39 -10.17
C ALA A 392 -18.74 -1.90 -10.05
N ILE A 393 -19.34 -2.64 -10.98
CA ILE A 393 -19.09 -4.07 -11.11
C ILE A 393 -17.71 -4.26 -11.75
N ALA A 394 -16.81 -4.90 -11.02
CA ALA A 394 -15.41 -4.94 -11.38
C ALA A 394 -15.02 -6.24 -12.09
N MET A 395 -14.37 -6.09 -13.23
CA MET A 395 -13.85 -7.15 -14.07
C MET A 395 -12.32 -7.15 -14.04
N ASP A 396 -11.75 -8.35 -14.13
CA ASP A 396 -10.33 -8.58 -14.39
C ASP A 396 -10.18 -9.07 -15.84
N GLU A 397 -9.00 -8.97 -16.42
CA GLU A 397 -8.77 -9.32 -17.82
C GLU A 397 -9.18 -10.77 -18.10
N ARG A 398 -10.03 -10.95 -19.11
CA ARG A 398 -10.53 -12.23 -19.63
C ARG A 398 -10.58 -12.18 -21.15
N PRO A 399 -10.72 -13.32 -21.83
CA PRO A 399 -10.95 -13.32 -23.27
C PRO A 399 -12.12 -12.40 -23.66
N MET A 400 -11.98 -11.65 -24.75
CA MET A 400 -12.93 -10.61 -25.19
C MET A 400 -14.39 -11.07 -25.20
N ASP A 401 -14.64 -12.27 -25.76
CA ASP A 401 -15.99 -12.86 -25.81
C ASP A 401 -16.61 -13.04 -24.42
N VAL A 402 -15.82 -13.45 -23.42
CA VAL A 402 -16.26 -13.57 -22.03
C VAL A 402 -16.62 -12.19 -21.48
N MET A 403 -15.78 -11.19 -21.72
CA MET A 403 -16.02 -9.82 -21.22
C MET A 403 -17.32 -9.23 -21.80
N GLN A 404 -17.52 -9.34 -23.13
CA GLN A 404 -18.74 -8.85 -23.79
C GLN A 404 -20.00 -9.57 -23.30
N LYS A 405 -19.93 -10.89 -23.06
CA LYS A 405 -21.05 -11.65 -22.50
C LYS A 405 -21.36 -11.22 -21.07
N THR A 406 -20.35 -10.99 -20.24
CA THR A 406 -20.54 -10.47 -18.87
C THR A 406 -21.18 -9.08 -18.90
N LEU A 407 -20.72 -8.17 -19.76
CA LEU A 407 -21.32 -6.84 -19.92
C LEU A 407 -22.81 -6.92 -20.27
N LYS A 408 -23.21 -7.83 -21.17
CA LYS A 408 -24.63 -8.05 -21.49
C LYS A 408 -25.45 -8.47 -20.27
N VAL A 409 -24.92 -9.33 -19.42
CA VAL A 409 -25.59 -9.75 -18.18
C VAL A 409 -25.74 -8.58 -17.21
N ILE A 410 -24.70 -7.75 -17.04
CA ILE A 410 -24.75 -6.55 -16.19
C ILE A 410 -25.86 -5.61 -16.68
N ARG A 411 -25.85 -5.27 -17.98
CA ARG A 411 -26.83 -4.34 -18.59
C ARG A 411 -28.25 -4.89 -18.57
N LYS A 412 -28.42 -6.21 -18.66
CA LYS A 412 -29.72 -6.87 -18.54
C LYS A 412 -30.29 -6.76 -17.12
N ALA A 413 -29.44 -6.83 -16.10
CA ALA A 413 -29.86 -6.67 -14.71
C ALA A 413 -30.21 -5.21 -14.38
N ASP A 414 -29.34 -4.28 -14.75
CA ASP A 414 -29.61 -2.83 -14.69
C ASP A 414 -28.73 -2.09 -15.71
N PRO A 415 -29.31 -1.35 -16.67
CA PRO A 415 -28.53 -0.65 -17.69
C PRO A 415 -27.63 0.46 -17.12
N GLU A 416 -27.91 0.97 -15.92
CA GLU A 416 -27.18 2.08 -15.31
C GLU A 416 -25.96 1.64 -14.48
N PHE A 417 -25.73 0.34 -14.27
CA PHE A 417 -24.57 -0.12 -13.52
C PHE A 417 -23.26 0.41 -14.12
N LYS A 418 -22.41 1.01 -13.29
CA LYS A 418 -21.03 1.30 -13.71
C LYS A 418 -20.24 -0.01 -13.78
N VAL A 419 -19.25 -0.05 -14.66
CA VAL A 419 -18.35 -1.19 -14.84
C VAL A 419 -16.91 -0.69 -14.76
N SER A 420 -16.07 -1.43 -14.05
CA SER A 420 -14.63 -1.19 -14.00
C SER A 420 -13.85 -2.38 -14.56
N LEU A 421 -12.69 -2.11 -15.17
CA LEU A 421 -11.79 -3.13 -15.70
C LEU A 421 -10.33 -2.72 -15.44
N ALA A 422 -9.54 -3.68 -14.95
CA ALA A 422 -8.08 -3.64 -15.00
C ALA A 422 -7.58 -4.70 -16.00
N GLY A 423 -6.85 -4.28 -17.03
CA GLY A 423 -6.42 -5.20 -18.09
C GLY A 423 -5.73 -4.54 -19.28
N ASN A 424 -5.87 -5.14 -20.46
CA ASN A 424 -5.36 -4.53 -21.70
C ASN A 424 -6.35 -3.50 -22.24
N TYR A 425 -5.87 -2.59 -23.10
CA TYR A 425 -6.73 -1.68 -23.85
C TYR A 425 -7.46 -2.41 -24.98
N HIS A 426 -8.78 -2.28 -24.99
CA HIS A 426 -9.69 -2.87 -25.98
C HIS A 426 -10.73 -1.85 -26.41
N THR A 427 -10.78 -1.55 -27.71
CA THR A 427 -11.67 -0.50 -28.24
C THR A 427 -13.14 -0.94 -28.21
N GLU A 428 -13.39 -2.25 -28.26
CA GLU A 428 -14.70 -2.88 -28.40
C GLU A 428 -15.56 -2.76 -27.14
N ILE A 429 -14.93 -2.61 -25.97
CA ILE A 429 -15.62 -2.52 -24.67
C ILE A 429 -15.33 -1.21 -23.93
N GLU A 430 -14.34 -0.43 -24.39
CA GLU A 430 -13.99 0.86 -23.78
C GLU A 430 -15.20 1.78 -23.51
N PRO A 431 -16.19 1.91 -24.42
CA PRO A 431 -17.33 2.81 -24.20
C PRO A 431 -18.20 2.41 -23.01
N ASP A 432 -18.24 1.11 -22.68
CA ASP A 432 -19.02 0.54 -21.58
C ASP A 432 -18.34 0.68 -20.21
N LEU A 433 -17.05 1.02 -20.18
CA LEU A 433 -16.22 1.05 -18.97
C LEU A 433 -16.19 2.45 -18.37
N TYR A 434 -16.75 2.58 -17.17
CA TYR A 434 -16.69 3.80 -16.37
C TYR A 434 -15.29 4.05 -15.81
N ASP A 435 -14.66 3.02 -15.24
CA ASP A 435 -13.29 3.06 -14.73
C ASP A 435 -12.43 2.05 -15.48
N TYR A 436 -11.46 2.55 -16.25
CA TYR A 436 -10.62 1.71 -17.09
C TYR A 436 -9.15 1.92 -16.75
N CYS A 437 -8.55 0.86 -16.20
CA CYS A 437 -7.16 0.79 -15.84
C CYS A 437 -6.40 -0.13 -16.81
N ILE A 438 -5.42 0.41 -17.55
CA ILE A 438 -4.64 -0.38 -18.50
C ILE A 438 -3.24 -0.73 -17.98
N VAL A 439 -2.62 -1.78 -18.52
CA VAL A 439 -1.21 -2.11 -18.22
C VAL A 439 -0.31 -0.92 -18.58
N ILE A 440 0.67 -0.62 -17.72
CA ILE A 440 1.68 0.39 -18.00
C ILE A 440 2.36 0.14 -19.37
N GLY A 441 2.60 1.22 -20.13
CA GLY A 441 3.21 1.15 -21.46
C GLY A 441 2.20 1.08 -22.61
N GLN A 442 0.98 0.59 -22.36
CA GLN A 442 -0.13 0.81 -23.28
C GLN A 442 -0.64 2.27 -23.19
N ASN A 443 -1.44 2.68 -24.18
CA ASN A 443 -1.95 4.04 -24.26
C ASN A 443 -3.43 4.01 -24.65
N PHE A 444 -4.19 4.90 -24.02
CA PHE A 444 -5.46 5.33 -24.57
C PHE A 444 -5.16 6.24 -25.79
N PRO A 445 -5.85 6.04 -26.94
CA PRO A 445 -5.86 7.04 -27.99
C PRO A 445 -6.25 8.41 -27.43
N GLU A 446 -5.65 9.48 -27.93
CA GLU A 446 -5.81 10.82 -27.34
C GLU A 446 -7.27 11.27 -27.35
N GLU A 447 -7.96 11.06 -28.46
CA GLU A 447 -9.38 11.35 -28.63
C GLU A 447 -10.25 10.56 -27.67
N VAL A 448 -9.90 9.30 -27.38
CA VAL A 448 -10.59 8.45 -26.41
C VAL A 448 -10.39 9.00 -25.01
N ARG A 449 -9.14 9.29 -24.62
CA ARG A 449 -8.82 9.85 -23.30
C ARG A 449 -9.53 11.18 -23.05
N LEU A 450 -9.53 12.09 -24.02
CA LEU A 450 -10.19 13.39 -23.91
C LEU A 450 -11.72 13.23 -23.80
N ARG A 451 -12.33 12.34 -24.59
CA ARG A 451 -13.77 12.04 -24.48
C ARG A 451 -14.11 11.44 -23.12
N ARG A 452 -13.34 10.44 -22.65
CA ARG A 452 -13.54 9.82 -21.32
C ARG A 452 -13.51 10.86 -20.21
N ALA A 453 -12.54 11.77 -20.24
CA ALA A 453 -12.45 12.87 -19.27
C ALA A 453 -13.69 13.79 -19.33
N ALA A 454 -14.18 14.14 -20.53
CA ALA A 454 -15.40 14.94 -20.69
C ALA A 454 -16.68 14.22 -20.22
N GLU A 455 -16.71 12.90 -20.32
CA GLU A 455 -17.77 12.02 -19.78
C GLU A 455 -17.60 11.71 -18.27
N ASN A 456 -16.58 12.29 -17.61
CA ASN A 456 -16.22 12.02 -16.22
C ASN A 456 -15.98 10.52 -15.92
N LYS A 457 -15.43 9.80 -16.91
CA LYS A 457 -14.94 8.42 -16.77
C LYS A 457 -13.49 8.42 -16.29
N ARG A 458 -13.13 7.39 -15.54
CA ARG A 458 -11.78 7.21 -14.98
C ARG A 458 -10.88 6.45 -15.94
N THR A 459 -9.65 6.94 -16.06
CA THR A 459 -8.65 6.48 -17.01
C THR A 459 -7.30 6.41 -16.30
N THR A 460 -6.91 5.21 -15.88
CA THR A 460 -5.71 4.98 -15.07
C THR A 460 -4.83 3.90 -15.69
N TYR A 461 -3.73 3.57 -15.01
CA TYR A 461 -2.91 2.43 -15.36
C TYR A 461 -2.39 1.72 -14.10
N TYR A 462 -1.90 0.50 -14.26
CA TYR A 462 -1.30 -0.28 -13.17
C TYR A 462 0.05 -0.88 -13.56
N THR A 463 0.84 -1.24 -12.54
CA THR A 463 1.92 -2.23 -12.69
C THR A 463 1.58 -3.47 -11.88
N CYS A 464 2.18 -4.59 -12.25
CA CYS A 464 2.02 -5.86 -11.54
C CYS A 464 3.34 -6.65 -11.55
N CYS A 465 3.28 -7.97 -11.46
CA CYS A 465 4.47 -8.82 -11.53
C CYS A 465 5.19 -8.76 -12.89
N THR A 466 4.56 -8.24 -13.95
CA THR A 466 5.13 -8.28 -15.31
C THR A 466 6.32 -7.35 -15.43
N GLU A 467 6.22 -6.13 -14.90
CA GLU A 467 7.24 -5.10 -15.08
C GLU A 467 8.37 -5.24 -14.06
N ALA A 468 9.60 -5.42 -14.55
CA ALA A 468 10.80 -5.28 -13.73
C ALA A 468 10.90 -3.87 -13.11
N HIS A 469 10.66 -2.83 -13.93
CA HIS A 469 10.67 -1.42 -13.55
C HIS A 469 9.66 -0.61 -14.37
N PRO A 470 9.06 0.46 -13.81
CA PRO A 470 9.05 0.77 -12.39
C PRO A 470 8.17 -0.23 -11.60
N ASN A 471 8.53 -0.54 -10.37
CA ASN A 471 7.68 -1.33 -9.48
C ASN A 471 7.82 -0.95 -8.00
N THR A 472 7.06 -1.63 -7.15
CA THR A 472 7.09 -1.47 -5.69
C THR A 472 7.30 -2.83 -5.00
N PHE A 473 8.20 -3.66 -5.53
CA PHE A 473 8.73 -4.81 -4.79
C PHE A 473 9.59 -4.31 -3.63
N THR A 474 9.77 -5.11 -2.59
CA THR A 474 10.58 -4.71 -1.41
C THR A 474 12.03 -4.41 -1.76
N PHE A 475 12.55 -4.98 -2.86
CA PHE A 475 13.87 -4.67 -3.43
C PHE A 475 13.88 -3.55 -4.49
N SER A 476 12.73 -3.08 -4.99
CA SER A 476 12.67 -1.99 -5.98
C SER A 476 13.32 -0.72 -5.43
N ASP A 477 13.93 0.07 -6.33
CA ASP A 477 14.50 1.36 -5.95
C ASP A 477 13.38 2.26 -5.40
N PRO A 478 13.57 2.89 -4.22
CA PRO A 478 12.52 3.67 -3.57
C PRO A 478 11.83 4.71 -4.48
N ALA A 479 12.60 5.35 -5.36
CA ALA A 479 12.09 6.39 -6.24
C ALA A 479 11.16 5.86 -7.35
N GLU A 480 11.17 4.56 -7.66
CA GLU A 480 10.23 3.96 -8.63
C GLU A 480 8.78 4.16 -8.18
N ALA A 481 8.51 4.05 -6.87
CA ALA A 481 7.18 4.28 -6.30
C ALA A 481 6.70 5.74 -6.46
N ALA A 482 7.60 6.73 -6.42
CA ALA A 482 7.25 8.11 -6.71
C ALA A 482 7.08 8.35 -8.22
N TRP A 483 7.88 7.66 -9.03
CA TRP A 483 7.96 7.81 -10.49
C TRP A 483 6.63 7.51 -11.19
N VAL A 484 5.85 6.53 -10.69
CA VAL A 484 4.57 6.14 -11.28
C VAL A 484 3.60 7.33 -11.41
N SER A 485 3.50 8.18 -10.39
CA SER A 485 2.56 9.30 -10.42
C SER A 485 2.99 10.42 -11.37
N PHE A 486 4.30 10.63 -11.55
CA PHE A 486 4.81 11.54 -12.59
C PHE A 486 4.56 11.00 -14.00
N TYR A 487 4.67 9.68 -14.19
CA TYR A 487 4.28 9.05 -15.45
C TYR A 487 2.79 9.20 -15.73
N SER A 488 1.94 9.05 -14.72
CA SER A 488 0.51 9.39 -14.80
C SER A 488 0.29 10.84 -15.24
N SER A 489 0.99 11.80 -14.63
CA SER A 489 0.92 13.22 -15.04
C SER A 489 1.37 13.46 -16.48
N LYS A 490 2.42 12.77 -16.93
CA LYS A 490 2.92 12.84 -18.32
C LYS A 490 1.89 12.31 -19.32
N LYS A 491 1.21 11.23 -18.96
CA LYS A 491 0.20 10.59 -19.82
C LYS A 491 -1.18 11.24 -19.70
N HIS A 492 -1.33 12.26 -18.85
CA HIS A 492 -2.59 12.93 -18.55
C HIS A 492 -3.68 11.92 -18.13
N LEU A 493 -3.28 10.96 -17.29
CA LEU A 493 -4.16 9.96 -16.68
C LEU A 493 -4.61 10.43 -15.30
N ASP A 494 -5.69 9.83 -14.80
CA ASP A 494 -6.34 10.28 -13.55
C ASP A 494 -5.62 9.77 -12.29
N GLY A 495 -4.76 8.76 -12.40
CA GLY A 495 -4.14 8.15 -11.24
C GLY A 495 -3.41 6.85 -11.53
N TYR A 496 -3.43 5.94 -10.56
CA TYR A 496 -2.69 4.69 -10.56
C TYR A 496 -3.39 3.62 -9.71
N LEU A 497 -3.32 2.37 -10.18
CA LEU A 497 -3.82 1.21 -9.47
C LEU A 497 -2.67 0.25 -9.11
N ARG A 498 -2.77 -0.39 -7.95
CA ARG A 498 -2.01 -1.61 -7.64
C ARG A 498 -2.87 -2.62 -6.90
N TRP A 499 -2.75 -3.88 -7.30
CA TRP A 499 -3.70 -4.92 -6.92
C TRP A 499 -3.68 -5.33 -5.44
N ALA A 500 -2.71 -4.89 -4.63
CA ALA A 500 -2.62 -5.31 -3.24
C ALA A 500 -2.04 -4.24 -2.31
N TYR A 501 -2.89 -3.72 -1.42
CA TYR A 501 -2.51 -2.84 -0.32
C TYR A 501 -1.92 -3.63 0.86
N ASN A 502 -2.63 -4.67 1.32
CA ASN A 502 -2.29 -5.39 2.56
C ASN A 502 -2.60 -6.90 2.52
N SER A 503 -2.48 -7.54 1.35
CA SER A 503 -2.62 -9.00 1.22
C SER A 503 -1.36 -9.70 1.73
N TRP A 504 -1.15 -9.64 3.05
CA TRP A 504 0.08 -10.05 3.71
C TRP A 504 0.40 -11.54 3.51
N PRO A 505 1.68 -11.91 3.27
CA PRO A 505 2.13 -13.29 3.47
C PRO A 505 2.02 -13.68 4.96
N LEU A 506 2.45 -14.90 5.30
CA LEU A 506 2.29 -15.43 6.66
C LEU A 506 2.91 -14.52 7.75
N GLU A 507 4.18 -14.11 7.58
CA GLU A 507 4.92 -13.27 8.53
C GLU A 507 5.46 -11.99 7.86
N PRO A 508 4.60 -11.02 7.51
CA PRO A 508 4.94 -9.90 6.61
C PRO A 508 5.98 -8.94 7.19
N LEU A 509 6.12 -8.85 8.52
CA LEU A 509 7.15 -8.04 9.19
C LEU A 509 8.56 -8.64 9.04
N LEU A 510 8.65 -9.94 8.75
CA LEU A 510 9.88 -10.72 8.77
C LEU A 510 10.32 -11.11 7.36
N ASP A 511 9.38 -11.58 6.55
CA ASP A 511 9.63 -12.13 5.23
C ASP A 511 8.57 -11.67 4.24
N SER A 512 9.01 -10.92 3.22
CA SER A 512 8.13 -10.35 2.18
C SER A 512 7.96 -11.27 0.98
N ARG A 513 8.69 -12.39 0.93
CA ARG A 513 8.63 -13.37 -0.16
C ARG A 513 7.31 -14.13 -0.16
N PHE A 514 6.93 -14.57 -1.34
CA PHE A 514 5.69 -15.30 -1.56
C PHE A 514 5.88 -16.42 -2.60
N ARG A 515 4.94 -17.36 -2.64
CA ARG A 515 5.00 -18.56 -3.51
C ARG A 515 4.80 -18.29 -5.01
N THR A 516 4.53 -17.05 -5.43
CA THR A 516 4.11 -16.74 -6.82
C THR A 516 4.75 -15.52 -7.47
N TRP A 517 5.20 -14.52 -6.72
CA TRP A 517 5.71 -13.28 -7.31
C TRP A 517 6.90 -12.77 -6.51
N ALA A 518 7.62 -11.80 -7.07
CA ALA A 518 8.65 -11.08 -6.32
C ALA A 518 8.15 -10.59 -4.97
N ALA A 519 9.07 -10.60 -4.01
CA ALA A 519 8.81 -10.19 -2.65
C ALA A 519 8.26 -8.76 -2.58
N GLY A 520 7.24 -8.57 -1.74
CA GLY A 520 6.52 -7.30 -1.64
C GLY A 520 5.48 -7.05 -2.74
N ASP A 521 5.25 -7.97 -3.67
CA ASP A 521 4.16 -7.80 -4.65
C ASP A 521 2.78 -7.69 -3.97
N THR A 522 2.56 -8.50 -2.93
CA THR A 522 1.24 -8.68 -2.32
C THR A 522 0.86 -7.62 -1.28
N TYR A 523 1.71 -6.62 -0.99
CA TYR A 523 1.40 -5.58 0.00
C TYR A 523 2.33 -4.36 -0.06
N LEU A 524 1.80 -3.22 0.41
CA LEU A 524 2.48 -1.92 0.51
C LEU A 524 2.52 -1.35 1.94
N VAL A 525 1.94 -2.04 2.92
CA VAL A 525 1.96 -1.62 4.33
C VAL A 525 2.07 -2.83 5.26
N TYR A 526 2.52 -2.61 6.47
CA TYR A 526 2.81 -3.68 7.43
C TYR A 526 1.84 -3.67 8.62
N PRO A 527 1.68 -4.80 9.33
CA PRO A 527 0.91 -4.87 10.57
C PRO A 527 1.34 -3.84 11.61
N GLY A 528 0.40 -3.45 12.47
CA GLY A 528 0.57 -2.37 13.44
C GLY A 528 0.46 -0.97 12.83
N ALA A 529 -0.22 -0.85 11.68
CA ALA A 529 -0.32 0.39 10.89
C ALA A 529 1.07 1.02 10.67
N ARG A 530 2.02 0.20 10.21
CA ARG A 530 3.36 0.62 9.84
C ARG A 530 3.40 0.90 8.35
N SER A 531 3.81 2.12 8.01
CA SER A 531 4.09 2.48 6.62
C SER A 531 5.37 1.79 6.13
N CYS A 532 5.75 2.02 4.89
CA CYS A 532 7.03 1.58 4.35
C CYS A 532 7.60 2.63 3.41
N ILE A 533 8.89 2.47 3.06
CA ILE A 533 9.55 3.36 2.11
C ILE A 533 8.73 3.48 0.82
N ARG A 534 8.29 2.36 0.25
CA ARG A 534 7.53 2.34 -1.02
C ARG A 534 6.24 3.16 -0.93
N PHE A 535 5.49 3.02 0.16
CA PHE A 535 4.22 3.72 0.34
C PHE A 535 4.42 5.22 0.55
N GLU A 536 5.41 5.64 1.36
CA GLU A 536 5.71 7.07 1.52
C GLU A 536 6.25 7.72 0.23
N ARG A 537 7.03 6.97 -0.57
CA ARG A 537 7.47 7.44 -1.89
C ARG A 537 6.31 7.49 -2.90
N LEU A 538 5.35 6.56 -2.85
CA LEU A 538 4.13 6.64 -3.65
C LEU A 538 3.33 7.91 -3.32
N ILE A 539 3.16 8.23 -2.03
CA ILE A 539 2.48 9.45 -1.58
C ILE A 539 3.22 10.71 -2.07
N GLU A 540 4.56 10.74 -2.04
CA GLU A 540 5.35 11.83 -2.65
C GLU A 540 4.97 12.04 -4.13
N GLY A 541 4.91 10.95 -4.91
CA GLY A 541 4.50 10.99 -6.31
C GLY A 541 3.07 11.51 -6.48
N ILE A 542 2.12 11.04 -5.68
CA ILE A 542 0.70 11.47 -5.73
C ILE A 542 0.60 12.98 -5.47
N GLN A 543 1.25 13.49 -4.42
CA GLN A 543 1.27 14.92 -4.11
C GLN A 543 1.91 15.74 -5.23
N ALA A 544 2.94 15.21 -5.90
CA ALA A 544 3.53 15.85 -7.08
C ALA A 544 2.54 15.92 -8.26
N HIS A 545 1.77 14.85 -8.50
CA HIS A 545 0.71 14.84 -9.50
C HIS A 545 -0.35 15.92 -9.21
N GLU A 546 -0.81 16.02 -7.96
CA GLU A 546 -1.77 17.04 -7.55
C GLU A 546 -1.24 18.46 -7.79
N LYS A 547 0.01 18.75 -7.39
CA LYS A 547 0.67 20.03 -7.68
C LYS A 547 0.72 20.32 -9.17
N ILE A 548 1.06 19.33 -9.99
CA ILE A 548 1.12 19.48 -11.45
C ILE A 548 -0.27 19.82 -12.00
N THR A 549 -1.32 19.15 -11.53
CA THR A 549 -2.71 19.42 -11.92
C THR A 549 -3.12 20.85 -11.55
N ILE A 550 -2.87 21.27 -10.30
CA ILE A 550 -3.16 22.64 -9.83
C ILE A 550 -2.42 23.68 -10.68
N LEU A 551 -1.12 23.48 -10.94
CA LEU A 551 -0.32 24.41 -11.72
C LEU A 551 -0.75 24.47 -13.20
N ARG A 552 -1.15 23.34 -13.80
CA ARG A 552 -1.69 23.30 -15.17
C ARG A 552 -2.96 24.13 -15.27
N GLN A 553 -3.93 23.90 -14.37
CA GLN A 553 -5.18 24.67 -14.33
C GLN A 553 -4.93 26.17 -14.11
N GLU A 554 -4.03 26.52 -13.18
CA GLU A 554 -3.65 27.91 -12.93
C GLU A 554 -3.04 28.57 -14.18
N PHE A 555 -2.11 27.89 -14.85
CA PHE A 555 -1.42 28.42 -16.01
C PHE A 555 -2.32 28.51 -17.24
N GLU A 556 -3.23 27.57 -17.44
CA GLU A 556 -4.26 27.65 -18.48
C GLU A 556 -5.17 28.87 -18.26
N LYS A 557 -5.70 29.02 -17.05
CA LYS A 557 -6.57 30.17 -16.69
C LYS A 557 -5.88 31.51 -16.86
N LYS A 558 -4.56 31.58 -16.61
CA LYS A 558 -3.75 32.80 -16.76
C LYS A 558 -3.14 32.97 -18.18
N GLY A 559 -3.37 32.04 -19.10
CA GLY A 559 -2.72 32.05 -20.42
C GLY A 559 -1.19 31.91 -20.38
N ASN A 560 -0.62 31.35 -19.31
CA ASN A 560 0.83 31.19 -19.11
C ASN A 560 1.38 29.99 -19.89
N LYS A 561 1.55 30.17 -21.20
CA LYS A 561 2.11 29.15 -22.10
C LYS A 561 3.54 28.70 -21.71
N ALA A 562 4.34 29.60 -21.13
CA ALA A 562 5.70 29.28 -20.70
C ALA A 562 5.72 28.34 -19.49
N GLY A 563 4.81 28.55 -18.54
CA GLY A 563 4.61 27.67 -17.38
C GLY A 563 4.20 26.26 -17.81
N LEU A 564 3.21 26.15 -18.70
CA LEU A 564 2.77 24.87 -19.27
C LEU A 564 3.92 24.15 -19.98
N LYS A 565 4.65 24.85 -20.87
CA LYS A 565 5.82 24.27 -21.55
C LYS A 565 6.91 23.80 -20.58
N LYS A 566 7.09 24.50 -19.45
CA LYS A 566 8.05 24.11 -18.41
C LYS A 566 7.62 22.82 -17.69
N ILE A 567 6.32 22.64 -17.42
CA ILE A 567 5.77 21.38 -16.89
C ILE A 567 5.99 20.23 -17.87
N GLU A 568 5.64 20.41 -19.15
CA GLU A 568 5.81 19.33 -20.13
C GLU A 568 7.28 18.95 -20.35
N LYS A 569 8.18 19.94 -20.34
CA LYS A 569 9.63 19.69 -20.39
C LYS A 569 10.15 18.96 -19.15
N MET A 570 9.58 19.24 -17.98
CA MET A 570 9.92 18.55 -16.72
C MET A 570 9.48 17.09 -16.77
N LEU A 571 8.34 16.78 -17.38
CA LEU A 571 7.77 15.43 -17.47
C LEU A 571 8.32 14.58 -18.63
N ALA A 572 8.89 15.22 -19.67
CA ALA A 572 9.45 14.52 -20.83
C ALA A 572 10.38 13.33 -20.48
N PRO A 573 11.29 13.39 -19.48
CA PRO A 573 12.21 12.31 -19.14
C PRO A 573 11.57 11.04 -18.55
N PHE A 574 10.31 11.07 -18.11
CA PHE A 574 9.61 9.91 -17.55
C PHE A 574 9.21 8.92 -18.65
N ASN A 575 10.17 8.13 -19.14
CA ASN A 575 9.97 7.08 -20.16
C ASN A 575 10.34 5.70 -19.58
N LEU A 576 9.56 4.67 -19.89
CA LEU A 576 9.75 3.33 -19.34
C LEU A 576 11.09 2.70 -19.78
N GLY A 577 11.43 2.79 -21.06
CA GLY A 577 12.65 2.20 -21.62
C GLY A 577 13.97 2.87 -21.20
N ASN A 578 13.93 3.78 -20.22
CA ASN A 578 15.13 4.39 -19.65
C ASN A 578 15.60 3.68 -18.37
N MET A 579 14.76 2.84 -17.75
CA MET A 579 15.13 2.10 -16.54
C MET A 579 15.62 0.70 -16.92
N PRO A 580 16.70 0.19 -16.28
CA PRO A 580 17.38 0.77 -15.11
C PRO A 580 18.54 1.74 -15.43
N GLU A 581 18.88 1.99 -16.71
CA GLU A 581 20.06 2.77 -17.11
C GLU A 581 20.07 4.21 -16.57
N ILE A 582 18.89 4.84 -16.52
CA ILE A 582 18.62 6.10 -15.82
C ILE A 582 17.76 5.77 -14.60
N PRO A 583 18.34 5.74 -13.40
CA PRO A 583 17.60 5.43 -12.19
C PRO A 583 16.42 6.39 -11.98
N ALA A 584 15.30 5.87 -11.48
CA ALA A 584 14.10 6.65 -11.20
C ALA A 584 14.40 7.90 -10.36
N ALA A 585 15.28 7.77 -9.36
CA ALA A 585 15.72 8.84 -8.46
C ALA A 585 16.29 10.06 -9.20
N VAL A 586 17.02 9.85 -10.31
CA VAL A 586 17.58 10.96 -11.10
C VAL A 586 16.46 11.81 -11.69
N THR A 587 15.45 11.16 -12.26
CA THR A 587 14.32 11.85 -12.91
C THR A 587 13.36 12.49 -11.89
N VAL A 588 13.02 11.77 -10.82
CA VAL A 588 12.15 12.24 -9.74
C VAL A 588 12.74 13.45 -9.03
N ASN A 589 14.01 13.38 -8.61
CA ASN A 589 14.65 14.49 -7.90
C ASN A 589 14.75 15.75 -8.76
N ARG A 590 15.09 15.59 -10.04
CA ARG A 590 15.11 16.72 -10.98
C ARG A 590 13.72 17.33 -11.15
N ALA A 591 12.68 16.50 -11.28
CA ALA A 591 11.31 16.97 -11.42
C ALA A 591 10.85 17.73 -10.17
N ASN A 592 11.09 17.17 -8.98
CA ASN A 592 10.75 17.83 -7.71
C ASN A 592 11.46 19.18 -7.52
N GLN A 593 12.74 19.31 -7.91
CA GLN A 593 13.45 20.58 -7.89
C GLN A 593 12.76 21.64 -8.77
N ILE A 594 12.32 21.25 -9.97
CA ILE A 594 11.62 22.14 -10.89
C ILE A 594 10.21 22.46 -10.36
N LEU A 595 9.47 21.45 -9.89
CA LEU A 595 8.11 21.59 -9.38
C LEU A 595 8.07 22.54 -8.18
N ASN A 596 9.01 22.40 -7.26
CA ASN A 596 9.14 23.29 -6.11
C ASN A 596 9.74 24.67 -6.45
N SER A 597 10.04 24.98 -7.73
CA SER A 597 10.47 26.31 -8.18
C SER A 597 9.34 27.20 -8.70
N PHE A 598 8.14 26.63 -8.93
CA PHE A 598 6.92 27.37 -9.26
C PHE A 598 6.25 27.95 -8.00
#